data_AF-U5S1U7-F1
#
_entry.id   AF-U5S1U7-F1
#
_cell.length_a   1.000
_cell.length_b   1.000
_cell.length_c   1.000
_cell.angle_alpha   90.00
_cell.angle_beta   90.00
_cell.angle_gamma   90.00
#
_symmetry.space_group_name_H-M   'P 1'
#
loop_
_entity.id
_entity.type
_entity.pdbx_description
1 polymer ?
#
loop_
_entity_poly.entity_id
_entity_poly.type
_entity_poly.pdbx_seq_one_letter_code
_entity_poly.pdbx_strand_id
1 'polypeptide(L)'
;SNELWRSAGTLLGGMANGNTFYNCANLHASTYNFLRYLGYQLIGTIGNDARYVGSEGGAAIMAGLGEASRQKLYTLTPEYGAPGRLYGVLTDLPLEPTHPIDAGIYRFCHSCQKCADSCPPQCISKEKEP
;
A
#
# COMPACT_ATOMS: atom_id res chain seq x y z
N SER A 1 -12.28 -3.52 9.45
CA SER A 1 -11.88 -4.73 8.68
C SER A 1 -10.64 -5.44 9.23
N ASN A 2 -9.98 -4.94 10.30
CA ASN A 2 -8.79 -5.60 10.87
C ASN A 2 -9.03 -7.07 11.25
N GLU A 3 -10.20 -7.40 11.78
CA GLU A 3 -10.54 -8.79 12.11
C GLU A 3 -10.65 -9.70 10.87
N LEU A 4 -11.09 -9.16 9.73
CA LEU A 4 -11.10 -9.92 8.47
C LEU A 4 -9.66 -10.20 8.00
N TRP A 5 -8.76 -9.22 8.11
CA TRP A 5 -7.33 -9.41 7.77
C TRP A 5 -6.64 -10.45 8.66
N ARG A 6 -7.07 -10.61 9.92
CA ARG A 6 -6.55 -11.66 10.81
C ARG A 6 -6.96 -13.07 10.37
N SER A 7 -8.01 -13.19 9.56
CA SER A 7 -8.43 -14.45 8.94
C SER A 7 -7.76 -14.71 7.58
N ALA A 8 -6.56 -14.16 7.37
CA ALA A 8 -5.78 -14.36 6.14
C ALA A 8 -5.65 -15.86 5.79
N GLY A 9 -5.80 -16.18 4.50
CA GLY A 9 -5.85 -17.57 4.01
C GLY A 9 -7.24 -18.20 4.01
N THR A 10 -8.26 -17.55 4.60
CA THR A 10 -9.66 -17.97 4.52
C THR A 10 -10.46 -17.09 3.54
N LEU A 11 -11.71 -17.49 3.23
CA LEU A 11 -12.62 -16.70 2.43
C LEU A 11 -12.88 -15.30 3.03
N LEU A 12 -13.01 -15.20 4.36
CA LEU A 12 -13.22 -13.94 5.07
C LEU A 12 -12.02 -12.99 4.90
N GLY A 13 -10.80 -13.53 4.92
CA GLY A 13 -9.59 -12.78 4.59
C GLY A 13 -9.59 -12.28 3.14
N GLY A 14 -10.05 -13.12 2.21
CA GLY A 14 -10.26 -12.73 0.81
C GLY A 14 -11.26 -11.57 0.66
N MET A 15 -12.33 -11.54 1.45
CA MET A 15 -13.29 -10.43 1.47
C MET A 15 -12.67 -9.12 1.98
N ALA A 16 -11.72 -9.18 2.91
CA ALA A 16 -10.98 -7.99 3.36
C ALA A 16 -10.23 -7.34 2.19
N ASN A 17 -9.52 -8.15 1.41
CA ASN A 17 -8.81 -7.71 0.21
C ASN A 17 -9.78 -7.20 -0.86
N GLY A 18 -10.86 -7.94 -1.16
CA GLY A 18 -11.90 -7.52 -2.11
C GLY A 18 -12.50 -6.16 -1.77
N ASN A 19 -12.81 -5.90 -0.50
CA ASN A 19 -13.31 -4.61 -0.04
C ASN A 19 -12.35 -3.44 -0.32
N THR A 20 -11.03 -3.68 -0.26
CA THR A 20 -10.06 -2.61 -0.60
C THR A 20 -10.14 -2.19 -2.06
N PHE A 21 -10.35 -3.12 -2.99
CA PHE A 21 -10.51 -2.80 -4.41
C PHE A 21 -11.75 -1.94 -4.69
N TYR A 22 -12.88 -2.27 -4.06
CA TYR A 22 -14.10 -1.46 -4.19
C TYR A 22 -13.93 -0.06 -3.63
N ASN A 23 -13.29 0.08 -2.46
CA ASN A 23 -13.02 1.37 -1.86
C ASN A 23 -12.07 2.21 -2.72
N CYS A 24 -10.99 1.61 -3.25
CA CYS A 24 -10.09 2.29 -4.17
C CYS A 24 -10.81 2.74 -5.46
N ALA A 25 -11.74 1.95 -5.98
CA ALA A 25 -12.51 2.33 -7.16
C ALA A 25 -13.41 3.55 -6.90
N ASN A 26 -14.08 3.59 -5.75
CA ASN A 26 -14.89 4.74 -5.34
C ASN A 26 -14.02 5.98 -5.13
N LEU A 27 -12.91 5.86 -4.41
CA LEU A 27 -11.96 6.94 -4.20
C LEU A 27 -11.41 7.48 -5.52
N HIS A 28 -11.02 6.59 -6.44
CA HIS A 28 -10.59 6.98 -7.79
C HIS A 28 -11.65 7.84 -8.48
N ALA A 29 -12.87 7.32 -8.61
CA ALA A 29 -13.93 8.02 -9.35
C ALA A 29 -14.25 9.40 -8.74
N SER A 30 -14.27 9.49 -7.41
CA SER A 30 -14.46 10.75 -6.69
C SER A 30 -13.30 11.73 -6.92
N THR A 31 -12.05 11.28 -6.78
CA THR A 31 -10.85 12.12 -7.00
C THR A 31 -10.73 12.56 -8.46
N TYR A 32 -11.04 11.68 -9.42
CA TYR A 32 -11.06 12.01 -10.84
C TYR A 32 -12.03 13.15 -11.13
N ASN A 33 -13.27 13.04 -10.64
CA ASN A 33 -14.25 14.10 -10.84
C ASN A 33 -13.82 15.40 -10.16
N PHE A 34 -13.31 15.33 -8.93
CA PHE A 34 -12.80 16.49 -8.21
C PHE A 34 -11.72 17.24 -9.00
N LEU A 35 -10.66 16.53 -9.44
CA LEU A 35 -9.56 17.13 -10.20
C LEU A 35 -10.04 17.67 -11.55
N ARG A 36 -10.92 16.93 -12.23
CA ARG A 36 -11.52 17.36 -13.49
C ARG A 36 -12.29 18.67 -13.36
N TYR A 37 -13.06 18.85 -12.29
CA TYR A 37 -13.81 20.10 -12.06
C TYR A 37 -12.89 21.28 -11.73
N LEU A 38 -11.71 21.03 -11.17
CA LEU A 38 -10.67 22.04 -10.97
C LEU A 38 -9.87 22.34 -12.25
N GLY A 39 -10.11 21.60 -13.35
CA GLY A 39 -9.42 21.78 -14.62
C GLY A 39 -8.11 20.98 -14.75
N TYR A 40 -7.84 20.07 -13.82
CA TYR A 40 -6.64 19.23 -13.81
C TYR A 40 -6.93 17.84 -14.37
N GLN A 41 -5.91 17.23 -14.96
CA GLN A 41 -5.94 15.85 -15.44
C GLN A 41 -5.58 14.89 -14.32
N LEU A 42 -6.17 13.69 -14.38
CA LEU A 42 -5.81 12.55 -13.55
C LEU A 42 -5.53 11.36 -14.46
N ILE A 43 -4.36 10.75 -14.28
CA ILE A 43 -3.98 9.48 -14.89
C ILE A 43 -3.83 8.45 -13.78
N GLY A 44 -4.62 7.39 -13.85
CA GLY A 44 -4.57 6.27 -12.91
C GLY A 44 -5.44 5.13 -13.42
N THR A 45 -5.37 3.98 -12.75
CA THR A 45 -6.24 2.85 -13.05
C THR A 45 -7.24 2.59 -11.92
N ILE A 46 -8.42 2.10 -12.28
CA ILE A 46 -9.45 1.70 -11.32
C ILE A 46 -9.27 0.20 -11.04
N GLY A 47 -9.01 -0.14 -9.79
CA GLY A 47 -9.32 -1.47 -9.25
C GLY A 47 -8.51 -2.66 -9.78
N ASN A 48 -7.31 -2.47 -10.36
CA ASN A 48 -6.42 -3.60 -10.62
C ASN A 48 -4.93 -3.28 -10.49
N ASP A 49 -4.15 -4.31 -10.17
CA ASP A 49 -2.69 -4.22 -10.00
C ASP A 49 -1.89 -4.29 -11.31
N ALA A 50 -2.56 -4.46 -12.45
CA ALA A 50 -1.94 -4.71 -13.76
C ALA A 50 -1.79 -3.45 -14.63
N ARG A 51 -2.32 -2.30 -14.19
CA ARG A 51 -2.34 -1.05 -14.99
C ARG A 51 -1.86 0.17 -14.21
N TYR A 52 -1.15 -0.03 -13.10
CA TYR A 52 -0.56 1.09 -12.38
C TYR A 52 0.52 1.77 -13.23
N VAL A 53 0.60 3.09 -13.09
CA VAL A 53 1.57 3.91 -13.83
C VAL A 53 2.99 3.76 -13.25
N GLY A 54 3.14 3.12 -12.09
CA GLY A 54 4.42 2.85 -11.44
C GLY A 54 4.27 1.97 -10.19
N SER A 55 5.33 1.92 -9.38
CA SER A 55 5.33 1.22 -8.09
C SER A 55 4.61 2.05 -7.02
N GLU A 56 3.46 1.57 -6.56
CA GLU A 56 2.71 2.24 -5.49
C GLU A 56 3.48 2.27 -4.17
N GLY A 57 4.21 1.19 -3.85
CA GLY A 57 5.03 1.12 -2.64
C GLY A 57 6.15 2.14 -2.66
N GLY A 58 6.83 2.31 -3.80
CA GLY A 58 7.87 3.33 -3.97
C GLY A 58 7.31 4.74 -3.83
N ALA A 59 6.18 5.03 -4.50
CA ALA A 59 5.52 6.32 -4.39
C ALA A 59 5.07 6.62 -2.95
N ALA A 60 4.51 5.63 -2.24
CA ALA A 60 4.07 5.79 -0.85
C ALA A 60 5.24 6.07 0.11
N ILE A 61 6.39 5.41 -0.09
CA ILE A 61 7.60 5.68 0.70
C ILE A 61 8.09 7.10 0.44
N MET A 62 8.21 7.48 -0.84
CA MET A 62 8.67 8.82 -1.22
C MET A 62 7.74 9.93 -0.71
N ALA A 63 6.43 9.65 -0.69
CA ALA A 63 5.40 10.56 -0.17
C ALA A 63 5.27 10.52 1.37
N GLY A 64 6.05 9.71 2.08
CA GLY A 64 6.04 9.66 3.54
C GLY A 64 4.85 8.95 4.16
N LEU A 65 4.11 8.11 3.41
CA LEU A 65 3.00 7.33 3.95
C LEU A 65 3.45 6.14 4.79
N GLY A 66 4.66 5.64 4.58
CA GLY A 66 5.17 4.47 5.27
C GLY A 66 6.59 4.09 4.86
N GLU A 67 7.07 2.98 5.39
CA GLU A 67 8.42 2.48 5.13
C GLU A 67 8.39 1.10 4.46
N ALA A 68 9.47 0.78 3.76
CA ALA A 68 9.71 -0.57 3.25
C ALA A 68 9.77 -1.59 4.39
N SER A 69 9.40 -2.84 4.09
CA SER A 69 9.41 -3.92 5.07
C SER A 69 9.91 -5.22 4.46
N ARG A 70 10.29 -6.19 5.30
CA ARG A 70 10.88 -7.49 4.91
C ARG A 70 10.08 -8.29 3.88
N GLN A 71 8.76 -8.14 3.87
CA GLN A 71 7.89 -8.83 2.92
C GLN A 71 8.01 -8.25 1.49
N LYS A 72 8.66 -7.10 1.31
CA LYS A 72 8.97 -6.37 0.06
C LYS A 72 7.79 -5.97 -0.82
N LEU A 73 6.63 -6.61 -0.67
CA LEU A 73 5.39 -6.35 -1.38
C LEU A 73 4.58 -5.20 -0.76
N TYR A 74 4.73 -4.97 0.55
CA TYR A 74 3.91 -4.03 1.31
C TYR A 74 4.76 -2.96 1.99
N THR A 75 4.41 -1.70 1.74
CA THR A 75 4.81 -0.57 2.58
C THR A 75 3.98 -0.61 3.86
N LEU A 76 4.63 -0.48 5.01
CA LEU A 76 3.96 -0.45 6.30
C LEU A 76 3.77 1.00 6.73
N THR A 77 2.54 1.37 7.07
CA THR A 77 2.26 2.68 7.64
C THR A 77 2.40 2.64 9.17
N PRO A 78 2.84 3.72 9.83
CA PRO A 78 2.93 3.77 11.29
C PRO A 78 1.57 3.55 11.98
N GLU A 79 0.48 4.03 11.38
CA GLU A 79 -0.86 4.04 11.98
C GLU A 79 -1.57 2.68 11.86
N TYR A 80 -1.37 1.99 10.73
CA TYR A 80 -2.16 0.79 10.40
C TYR A 80 -1.29 -0.45 10.19
N GLY A 81 0.01 -0.31 9.99
CA GLY A 81 0.91 -1.41 9.68
C GLY A 81 0.68 -1.94 8.27
N ALA A 82 0.48 -3.25 8.13
CA ALA A 82 0.35 -3.94 6.85
C ALA A 82 -1.06 -3.92 6.22
N PRO A 83 -2.17 -4.01 7.00
CA PRO A 83 -3.51 -4.01 6.44
C PRO A 83 -3.84 -2.75 5.64
N GLY A 84 -4.32 -2.95 4.42
CA GLY A 84 -4.75 -1.87 3.56
C GLY A 84 -4.32 -2.07 2.11
N ARG A 85 -4.57 -1.05 1.29
CA ARG A 85 -4.07 -0.95 -0.06
C ARG A 85 -3.63 0.48 -0.29
N LEU A 86 -2.46 0.63 -0.90
CA LEU A 86 -2.00 1.92 -1.38
C LEU A 86 -2.71 2.23 -2.69
N TYR A 87 -2.90 3.51 -2.97
CA TYR A 87 -3.53 3.93 -4.20
C TYR A 87 -2.90 5.23 -4.65
N GLY A 88 -2.24 5.19 -5.81
CA GLY A 88 -1.56 6.34 -6.40
C GLY A 88 -2.20 6.79 -7.72
N VAL A 89 -2.18 8.10 -7.96
CA VAL A 89 -2.55 8.71 -9.23
C VAL A 89 -1.49 9.71 -9.65
N LEU A 90 -1.40 9.97 -10.95
CA LEU A 90 -0.64 11.09 -11.49
C LEU A 90 -1.62 12.21 -11.85
N THR A 91 -1.21 13.45 -11.59
CA THR A 91 -1.98 14.65 -11.93
C THR A 91 -1.03 15.79 -12.27
N ASP A 92 -1.52 16.75 -13.05
CA ASP A 92 -0.87 18.02 -13.36
C ASP A 92 -1.25 19.13 -12.36
N LEU A 93 -2.05 18.82 -11.33
CA LEU A 93 -2.28 19.71 -10.19
C LEU A 93 -0.95 20.00 -9.48
N PRO A 94 -0.51 21.28 -9.37
CA PRO A 94 0.67 21.61 -8.58
C PRO A 94 0.41 21.31 -7.10
N LEU A 95 1.17 20.37 -6.56
CA LEU A 95 1.13 19.96 -5.16
C LEU A 95 2.53 20.10 -4.57
N GLU A 96 2.60 20.53 -3.31
CA GLU A 96 3.86 20.53 -2.56
C GLU A 96 4.27 19.08 -2.28
N PRO A 97 5.49 18.65 -2.65
CA PRO A 97 5.96 17.31 -2.32
C PRO A 97 6.04 17.11 -0.82
N THR A 98 5.60 15.94 -0.36
CA THR A 98 5.88 15.48 1.00
C THR A 98 7.25 14.80 1.06
N HIS A 99 7.73 14.54 2.28
CA HIS A 99 9.03 13.92 2.50
C HIS A 99 8.88 12.49 3.02
N PRO A 100 9.82 11.58 2.69
CA PRO A 100 9.89 10.27 3.31
C PRO A 100 9.95 10.36 4.84
N ILE A 101 9.48 9.31 5.50
CA ILE A 101 9.49 9.18 6.96
C ILE A 101 10.48 8.11 7.43
N ASP A 102 10.90 8.21 8.69
CA ASP A 102 11.58 7.14 9.42
C ASP A 102 10.81 6.87 10.72
N ALA A 103 9.96 5.86 10.71
CA ALA A 103 9.22 5.38 11.87
C ALA A 103 9.93 4.19 12.55
N GLY A 104 11.14 3.83 12.10
CA GLY A 104 11.90 2.70 12.62
C GLY A 104 11.38 1.33 12.19
N ILE A 105 10.47 1.26 11.22
CA ILE A 105 9.90 0.01 10.72
C ILE A 105 10.98 -0.83 10.03
N TYR A 106 11.80 -0.20 9.18
CA TYR A 106 12.89 -0.90 8.50
C TYR A 106 13.90 -1.44 9.52
N ARG A 107 14.27 -0.63 10.52
CA ARG A 107 15.12 -1.05 11.67
C ARG A 107 14.53 -2.26 12.41
N PHE A 108 13.23 -2.23 12.69
CA PHE A 108 12.53 -3.32 13.37
C PHE A 108 12.51 -4.62 12.54
N CYS A 109 12.49 -4.51 11.21
CA CYS A 109 12.51 -5.67 10.32
C CYS A 109 13.80 -6.49 10.39
N HIS A 110 14.93 -5.92 10.83
CA HIS A 110 16.20 -6.66 10.96
C HIS A 110 16.15 -7.75 12.05
N SER A 111 15.37 -7.54 13.12
CA SER A 111 15.30 -8.49 14.25
C SER A 111 13.99 -9.28 14.31
N CYS A 112 12.90 -8.78 13.73
CA CYS A 112 11.57 -9.37 13.92
C CYS A 112 11.37 -10.71 13.20
N GLN A 113 11.59 -10.76 11.88
CA GLN A 113 11.44 -11.94 11.00
C GLN A 113 10.10 -12.70 11.03
N LYS A 114 9.13 -12.29 11.86
CA LYS A 114 7.85 -12.98 12.08
C LYS A 114 7.07 -13.31 10.81
N CYS A 115 7.04 -12.40 9.83
CA CYS A 115 6.37 -12.62 8.55
C CYS A 115 7.03 -13.75 7.76
N ALA A 116 8.37 -13.85 7.80
CA ALA A 116 9.11 -14.90 7.13
C ALA A 116 8.88 -16.27 7.80
N ASP A 117 8.79 -16.31 9.13
CA ASP A 117 8.50 -17.55 9.85
C ASP A 117 7.07 -18.05 9.60
N SER A 118 6.11 -17.13 9.52
CA SER A 118 4.69 -17.47 9.38
C SER A 118 4.27 -17.78 7.94
N CYS A 119 5.13 -17.49 6.95
CA CYS A 119 4.80 -17.59 5.53
C CYS A 119 4.61 -19.07 5.09
N PRO A 120 3.40 -19.52 4.72
CA PRO A 120 3.20 -20.92 4.33
C PRO A 120 4.08 -21.38 3.14
N PRO A 121 4.25 -20.58 2.07
CA PRO A 121 5.15 -20.96 0.97
C PRO A 121 6.63 -20.61 1.22
N GLN A 122 7.00 -20.04 2.37
CA GLN A 122 8.38 -19.64 2.71
C GLN A 122 9.04 -18.73 1.65
N CYS A 123 8.27 -17.80 1.07
CA CYS A 123 8.77 -16.92 0.00
C CYS A 123 9.42 -15.61 0.50
N ILE A 124 9.40 -15.36 1.81
CA ILE A 124 9.96 -14.14 2.42
C ILE A 124 11.35 -14.45 2.97
N SER A 125 12.34 -13.62 2.62
CA SER A 125 13.73 -13.80 3.04
C SER A 125 13.91 -13.67 4.56
N LYS A 126 14.76 -14.55 5.11
CA LYS A 126 15.24 -14.53 6.51
C LYS A 126 16.64 -13.94 6.65
N GLU A 127 17.20 -13.37 5.58
CA GLU A 127 18.50 -12.70 5.64
C GLU A 127 18.48 -11.54 6.63
N LYS A 128 19.66 -11.22 7.18
CA LYS A 128 19.81 -10.15 8.18
C LYS A 128 19.33 -8.81 7.62
N GLU A 129 19.58 -8.58 6.34
CA GLU A 129 19.06 -7.43 5.61
C GLU A 129 17.65 -7.75 5.09
N PRO A 130 16.62 -7.02 5.54
CA PRO A 130 15.24 -7.22 5.10
C PRO A 130 14.99 -6.75 3.65
#